data_AF-A0A2N7QFJ4-F1
#
_entry.id   AF-A0A2N7QFJ4-F1
#
_cell.length_a   1.000
_cell.length_b   1.000
_cell.length_c   1.000
_cell.angle_alpha   90.00
_cell.angle_beta   90.00
_cell.angle_gamma   90.00
#
_symmetry.space_group_name_H-M   'P 1'
#
loop_
_entity.id
_entity.type
_entity.pdbx_description
1 polymer ?
#
loop_
_entity_poly.entity_id
_entity_poly.type
_entity_poly.pdbx_seq_one_letter_code
_entity_poly.pdbx_strand_id
1 'polypeptide(L)'
;MNKYSGIPFYRTISSTPLKAFRVVYKQTDLFVLAERDLTSETLALVREIRLPLEAYIFKNPQFLKSLEPLPCDPEAPEIVRIMLKAGSIAGVGPMASVAGAIAEMVGKALLKKGLTSQVAVENGGDIFLALKRDARVALFAGDSPFSEKVSLLIKRELMPCGICTSSAKIGHSLNFGKADALTVVHKDTATADALATSFGNILKNFEDFKKMS
;
A
#
# COMPACT_ATOMS: atom_id res chain seq x y z
N MET A 1 -3.23 -12.14 22.63
CA MET A 1 -4.56 -12.05 21.97
C MET A 1 -4.73 -10.61 21.48
N ASN A 2 -4.64 -10.40 20.17
CA ASN A 2 -4.62 -9.07 19.57
C ASN A 2 -6.05 -8.50 19.53
N LYS A 3 -6.31 -7.41 20.27
CA LYS A 3 -7.65 -6.82 20.46
C LYS A 3 -8.26 -6.18 19.20
N TYR A 4 -7.56 -6.29 18.07
CA TYR A 4 -7.88 -5.64 16.80
C TYR A 4 -8.18 -6.63 15.66
N SER A 5 -8.27 -7.94 15.93
CA SER A 5 -8.47 -8.98 14.91
C SER A 5 -9.88 -9.07 14.32
N GLY A 6 -10.71 -8.02 14.45
CA GLY A 6 -12.14 -8.08 14.07
C GLY A 6 -12.81 -6.75 13.75
N ILE A 7 -12.08 -5.64 13.61
CA ILE A 7 -12.67 -4.35 13.24
C ILE A 7 -12.28 -4.05 11.79
N PRO A 8 -13.23 -3.91 10.86
CA PRO A 8 -12.91 -3.59 9.47
C PRO A 8 -12.53 -2.11 9.38
N PHE A 9 -11.24 -1.85 9.15
CA PHE A 9 -10.69 -0.51 8.94
C PHE A 9 -11.07 -0.03 7.53
N TYR A 10 -11.78 1.10 7.45
CA TYR A 10 -12.23 1.70 6.18
C TYR A 10 -11.71 3.13 6.10
N ARG A 11 -10.75 3.43 5.19
CA ARG A 11 -10.18 4.78 5.06
C ARG A 11 -10.79 5.63 3.95
N THR A 12 -11.53 5.02 3.01
CA THR A 12 -12.07 5.72 1.84
C THR A 12 -13.58 5.91 1.97
N ILE A 13 -14.02 7.16 2.16
CA ILE A 13 -15.44 7.53 2.11
C ILE A 13 -15.75 8.02 0.69
N SER A 14 -16.38 7.17 -0.12
CA SER A 14 -16.88 7.54 -1.46
C SER A 14 -18.36 7.88 -1.39
N SER A 15 -18.77 9.01 -1.97
CA SER A 15 -20.15 9.50 -2.03
C SER A 15 -21.03 8.80 -3.10
N THR A 16 -20.63 7.61 -3.56
CA THR A 16 -21.42 6.75 -4.46
C THR A 16 -21.66 5.40 -3.83
N PRO A 17 -22.64 4.62 -4.31
CA PRO A 17 -22.78 3.23 -3.89
C PRO A 17 -21.71 2.38 -4.58
N LEU A 18 -20.42 2.65 -4.34
CA LEU A 18 -19.39 1.64 -4.58
C LEU A 18 -19.65 0.51 -3.58
N LYS A 19 -19.63 -0.72 -4.08
CA LYS A 19 -19.69 -1.89 -3.22
C LYS A 19 -18.34 -2.07 -2.54
N ALA A 20 -18.41 -2.20 -1.23
CA ALA A 20 -17.32 -2.54 -0.35
C ALA A 20 -17.25 -4.05 -0.17
N PHE A 21 -16.08 -4.64 -0.35
CA PHE A 21 -15.85 -6.06 -0.07
C PHE A 21 -14.41 -6.31 0.36
N ARG A 22 -14.19 -7.45 1.04
CA ARG A 22 -12.89 -7.83 1.60
C ARG A 22 -12.39 -9.12 0.94
N VAL A 23 -11.11 -9.15 0.60
CA VAL A 23 -10.44 -10.32 -0.01
C VAL A 23 -9.19 -10.67 0.78
N VAL A 24 -9.19 -11.86 1.38
CA VAL A 24 -8.05 -12.37 2.15
C VAL A 24 -7.40 -13.54 1.41
N TYR A 25 -6.09 -13.47 1.22
CA TYR A 25 -5.28 -14.58 0.74
C TYR A 25 -3.91 -14.59 1.42
N LYS A 26 -3.70 -15.58 2.29
CA LYS A 26 -2.52 -15.65 3.17
C LYS A 26 -2.39 -14.36 4.01
N GLN A 27 -1.28 -13.64 3.89
CA GLN A 27 -1.02 -12.38 4.59
C GLN A 27 -1.57 -11.15 3.85
N THR A 28 -2.08 -11.29 2.63
CA THR A 28 -2.72 -10.18 1.91
C THR A 28 -4.17 -10.08 2.34
N ASP A 29 -4.56 -8.91 2.81
CA ASP A 29 -5.90 -8.58 3.27
C ASP A 29 -6.34 -7.28 2.61
N LEU A 30 -7.11 -7.40 1.54
CA LEU A 30 -7.55 -6.28 0.74
C LEU A 30 -8.95 -5.84 1.15
N PHE A 31 -9.12 -4.54 1.32
CA PHE A 31 -10.42 -3.90 1.30
C PHE A 31 -10.59 -3.15 -0.02
N VAL A 32 -11.67 -3.43 -0.74
CA VAL A 32 -11.87 -2.92 -2.10
C VAL A 32 -13.20 -2.19 -2.22
N LEU A 33 -13.17 -1.03 -2.87
CA LEU A 33 -14.35 -0.31 -3.33
C LEU A 33 -14.41 -0.37 -4.86
N ALA A 34 -15.49 -0.93 -5.41
CA ALA A 34 -15.71 -0.99 -6.86
C ALA A 34 -17.21 -0.83 -7.21
N GLU A 35 -17.55 -0.77 -8.49
CA GLU A 35 -18.94 -0.57 -8.93
C GLU A 35 -19.86 -1.78 -8.68
N ARG A 36 -19.27 -2.96 -8.45
CA ARG A 36 -19.97 -4.21 -8.08
C ARG A 36 -19.08 -5.08 -7.19
N ASP A 37 -19.65 -6.16 -6.67
CA ASP A 37 -18.88 -7.17 -5.96
C ASP A 37 -18.00 -7.92 -6.96
N LEU A 38 -16.69 -7.88 -6.73
CA LEU A 38 -15.66 -8.52 -7.56
C LEU A 38 -14.77 -9.40 -6.70
N THR A 39 -15.31 -9.98 -5.61
CA THR A 39 -14.55 -10.77 -4.63
C THR A 39 -13.81 -11.93 -5.31
N SER A 40 -14.47 -12.69 -6.18
CA SER A 40 -13.87 -13.84 -6.87
C SER A 40 -12.78 -13.43 -7.86
N GLU A 41 -13.02 -12.39 -8.66
CA GLU A 41 -12.06 -11.85 -9.62
C GLU A 41 -10.84 -11.25 -8.91
N THR A 42 -11.07 -10.52 -7.83
CA THR A 42 -10.00 -9.93 -7.01
C THR A 42 -9.16 -11.02 -6.35
N LEU A 43 -9.78 -12.08 -5.82
CA LEU A 43 -9.05 -13.23 -5.25
C LEU A 43 -8.18 -13.93 -6.30
N ALA A 44 -8.67 -14.10 -7.52
CA ALA A 44 -7.90 -14.66 -8.63
C ALA A 44 -6.68 -13.78 -8.96
N LEU A 45 -6.87 -12.47 -9.06
CA LEU A 45 -5.78 -11.51 -9.30
C LEU A 45 -4.73 -11.52 -8.20
N VAL A 46 -5.13 -11.55 -6.93
CA VAL A 46 -4.20 -11.63 -5.80
C VAL A 46 -3.32 -12.89 -5.90
N ARG A 47 -3.91 -14.03 -6.28
CA ARG A 47 -3.16 -15.28 -6.48
C ARG A 47 -2.20 -15.17 -7.68
N GLU A 48 -2.68 -14.67 -8.81
CA GLU A 48 -1.88 -14.45 -10.03
C GLU A 48 -0.65 -13.56 -9.75
N ILE A 49 -0.83 -12.51 -8.94
CA ILE A 49 0.24 -11.57 -8.58
C ILE A 49 1.21 -12.17 -7.56
N ARG A 50 0.70 -12.89 -6.55
CA ARG A 50 1.54 -13.39 -5.45
C ARG A 50 2.35 -14.63 -5.80
N LEU A 51 1.84 -15.52 -6.65
CA LEU A 51 2.54 -16.77 -6.97
C LEU A 51 3.95 -16.52 -7.56
N PRO A 52 4.14 -15.62 -8.54
CA PRO A 52 5.47 -15.29 -9.04
C PRO A 52 6.38 -14.65 -7.99
N LEU A 53 5.83 -13.80 -7.11
CA LEU A 53 6.58 -13.19 -6.00
C LEU A 53 7.10 -14.27 -5.03
N GLU A 54 6.23 -15.19 -4.62
CA GLU A 54 6.58 -16.28 -3.71
C GLU A 54 7.64 -17.21 -4.34
N ALA A 55 7.50 -17.54 -5.63
CA ALA A 55 8.50 -18.32 -6.35
C ALA A 55 9.85 -17.60 -6.45
N TYR A 56 9.84 -16.28 -6.64
CA TYR A 56 11.06 -15.48 -6.67
C TYR A 56 11.74 -15.42 -5.30
N ILE A 57 10.97 -15.19 -4.23
CA ILE A 57 11.47 -15.17 -2.84
C ILE A 57 12.08 -16.52 -2.47
N PHE A 58 11.46 -17.63 -2.88
CA PHE A 58 11.98 -18.97 -2.62
C PHE A 58 13.36 -19.18 -3.25
N LYS A 59 13.57 -18.70 -4.49
CA LYS A 59 14.86 -18.78 -5.19
C LYS A 59 15.88 -17.75 -4.68
N ASN A 60 15.41 -16.61 -4.18
CA ASN A 60 16.22 -15.48 -3.74
C ASN A 60 15.88 -15.07 -2.30
N PRO A 61 16.26 -15.85 -1.27
CA PRO A 61 15.87 -15.57 0.12
C PRO A 61 16.31 -14.20 0.64
N GLN A 62 17.36 -13.61 0.06
CA GLN A 62 17.81 -12.24 0.36
C GLN A 62 16.74 -11.18 0.04
N PHE A 63 15.87 -11.43 -0.94
CA PHE A 63 14.79 -10.51 -1.32
C PHE A 63 13.85 -10.25 -0.14
N LEU A 64 13.56 -11.28 0.66
CA LEU A 64 12.70 -11.18 1.82
C LEU A 64 13.36 -10.46 3.00
N LYS A 65 14.69 -10.58 3.15
CA LYS A 65 15.42 -10.17 4.36
C LYS A 65 16.12 -8.82 4.24
N SER A 66 16.39 -8.36 3.02
CA SER A 66 17.15 -7.13 2.82
C SER A 66 16.40 -5.93 3.40
N LEU A 67 17.12 -5.10 4.16
CA LEU A 67 16.67 -3.77 4.58
C LEU A 67 17.23 -2.67 3.68
N GLU A 68 18.14 -3.02 2.78
CA GLU A 68 18.79 -2.15 1.80
C GLU A 68 18.32 -2.46 0.37
N PRO A 69 18.46 -1.51 -0.57
CA PRO A 69 18.18 -1.76 -1.98
C PRO A 69 18.91 -2.99 -2.52
N LEU A 70 18.22 -3.76 -3.35
CA LEU A 70 18.82 -4.88 -4.08
C LEU A 70 19.00 -4.50 -5.56
N PRO A 71 19.97 -5.12 -6.27
CA PRO A 71 20.16 -4.89 -7.70
C PRO A 71 18.88 -5.16 -8.51
N CYS A 72 18.67 -4.39 -9.56
CA CYS A 72 17.60 -4.66 -10.52
C CYS A 72 17.80 -6.02 -11.20
N ASP A 73 16.71 -6.75 -11.37
CA ASP A 73 16.67 -8.03 -12.09
C ASP A 73 15.65 -7.91 -13.24
N PRO A 74 16.11 -7.69 -14.48
CA PRO A 74 15.22 -7.52 -15.64
C PRO A 74 14.36 -8.74 -15.95
N GLU A 75 14.83 -9.94 -15.60
CA GLU A 75 14.16 -11.22 -15.87
C GLU A 75 13.18 -11.61 -14.75
N ALA A 76 13.19 -10.89 -13.63
CA ALA A 76 12.28 -11.12 -12.53
C ALA A 76 10.81 -10.86 -12.94
N PRO A 77 9.83 -11.49 -12.27
CA PRO A 77 8.41 -11.20 -12.47
C PRO A 77 8.08 -9.71 -12.28
N GLU A 78 7.00 -9.23 -12.91
CA GLU A 78 6.62 -7.82 -12.90
C GLU A 78 6.55 -7.20 -11.49
N ILE A 79 5.87 -7.86 -10.55
CA ILE A 79 5.78 -7.41 -9.15
C ILE A 79 7.16 -7.25 -8.50
N VAL A 80 8.08 -8.18 -8.78
CA VAL A 80 9.44 -8.14 -8.22
C VAL A 80 10.20 -6.94 -8.78
N ARG A 81 10.11 -6.68 -10.09
CA ARG A 81 10.75 -5.51 -10.72
C ARG A 81 10.19 -4.19 -10.17
N ILE A 82 8.89 -4.11 -9.96
CA ILE A 82 8.23 -2.96 -9.32
C ILE A 82 8.80 -2.73 -7.92
N MET A 83 8.91 -3.78 -7.12
CA MET A 83 9.40 -3.70 -5.74
C MET A 83 10.91 -3.38 -5.67
N LEU A 84 11.74 -3.94 -6.56
CA LEU A 84 13.17 -3.60 -6.65
C LEU A 84 13.36 -2.12 -6.97
N LYS A 85 12.59 -1.60 -7.95
CA LYS A 85 12.62 -0.19 -8.32
C LYS A 85 12.19 0.70 -7.16
N ALA A 86 11.09 0.37 -6.48
CA ALA A 86 10.59 1.13 -5.34
C ALA A 86 11.60 1.16 -4.18
N GLY A 87 12.17 0.02 -3.83
CA GLY A 87 13.22 -0.09 -2.81
C GLY A 87 14.46 0.74 -3.18
N SER A 88 14.89 0.69 -4.45
CA SER A 88 16.02 1.50 -4.94
C SER A 88 15.76 3.01 -4.85
N ILE A 89 14.56 3.48 -5.20
CA ILE A 89 14.19 4.90 -5.09
C ILE A 89 14.19 5.36 -3.63
N ALA A 90 13.65 4.54 -2.73
CA ALA A 90 13.45 4.90 -1.33
C ALA A 90 14.64 4.57 -0.41
N GLY A 91 15.67 3.90 -0.92
CA GLY A 91 16.83 3.49 -0.12
C GLY A 91 16.52 2.38 0.89
N VAL A 92 15.55 1.51 0.60
CA VAL A 92 15.11 0.42 1.48
C VAL A 92 15.02 -0.91 0.73
N GLY A 93 14.90 -2.01 1.48
CA GLY A 93 14.66 -3.32 0.90
C GLY A 93 13.33 -3.43 0.14
N PRO A 94 13.24 -4.28 -0.90
CA PRO A 94 12.08 -4.34 -1.78
C PRO A 94 10.79 -4.75 -1.07
N MET A 95 10.87 -5.54 0.02
CA MET A 95 9.70 -5.93 0.80
C MET A 95 8.98 -4.76 1.49
N ALA A 96 9.64 -3.61 1.65
CA ALA A 96 9.04 -2.38 2.16
C ALA A 96 8.00 -1.76 1.20
N SER A 97 7.78 -2.35 0.02
CA SER A 97 6.83 -1.86 -0.99
C SER A 97 5.74 -2.88 -1.35
N VAL A 98 5.72 -4.03 -0.66
CA VAL A 98 4.90 -5.18 -1.06
C VAL A 98 3.40 -4.89 -0.97
N ALA A 99 2.97 -4.12 0.02
CA ALA A 99 1.56 -3.88 0.26
C ALA A 99 1.00 -2.92 -0.81
N GLY A 100 1.72 -1.83 -1.05
CA GLY A 100 1.42 -0.86 -2.11
C GLY A 100 1.49 -1.46 -3.52
N ALA A 101 2.50 -2.30 -3.79
CA ALA A 101 2.64 -2.98 -5.08
C ALA A 101 1.44 -3.90 -5.37
N ILE A 102 1.01 -4.72 -4.40
CA ILE A 102 -0.14 -5.61 -4.57
C ILE A 102 -1.43 -4.80 -4.77
N ALA A 103 -1.66 -3.76 -3.96
CA ALA A 103 -2.86 -2.93 -4.06
C ALA A 103 -2.99 -2.28 -5.47
N GLU A 104 -1.89 -1.72 -5.97
CA GLU A 104 -1.83 -1.10 -7.28
C GLU A 104 -2.00 -2.09 -8.42
N MET A 105 -1.31 -3.23 -8.39
CA MET A 105 -1.41 -4.24 -9.44
C MET A 105 -2.82 -4.84 -9.52
N VAL A 106 -3.46 -5.11 -8.37
CA VAL A 106 -4.85 -5.56 -8.33
C VAL A 106 -5.79 -4.51 -8.90
N GLY A 107 -5.69 -3.26 -8.45
CA GLY A 107 -6.55 -2.17 -8.92
C GLY A 107 -6.40 -1.92 -10.42
N LYS A 108 -5.17 -1.84 -10.92
CA LYS A 108 -4.87 -1.69 -12.36
C LYS A 108 -5.41 -2.88 -13.16
N ALA A 109 -5.31 -4.11 -12.65
CA ALA A 109 -5.81 -5.28 -13.35
C ALA A 109 -7.36 -5.31 -13.43
N LEU A 110 -8.06 -4.93 -12.35
CA LEU A 110 -9.53 -4.81 -12.35
C LEU A 110 -10.02 -3.79 -13.40
N LEU A 111 -9.33 -2.64 -13.50
CA LEU A 111 -9.61 -1.61 -14.49
C LEU A 111 -9.30 -2.09 -15.92
N LYS A 112 -8.11 -2.66 -16.13
CA LYS A 112 -7.66 -3.13 -17.45
C LYS A 112 -8.56 -4.24 -18.01
N LYS A 113 -9.10 -5.10 -17.15
CA LYS A 113 -10.06 -6.15 -17.52
C LYS A 113 -11.50 -5.63 -17.73
N GLY A 114 -11.75 -4.33 -17.54
CA GLY A 114 -13.06 -3.72 -17.71
C GLY A 114 -14.10 -4.17 -16.68
N LEU A 115 -13.66 -4.72 -15.53
CA LEU A 115 -14.56 -5.28 -14.52
C LEU A 115 -15.24 -4.19 -13.68
N THR A 116 -14.57 -3.03 -13.57
CA THR A 116 -15.03 -1.80 -12.95
C THR A 116 -14.35 -0.62 -13.67
N SER A 117 -14.98 0.54 -13.67
CA SER A 117 -14.41 1.76 -14.27
C SER A 117 -13.76 2.71 -13.25
N GLN A 118 -13.89 2.39 -11.96
CA GLN A 118 -13.26 3.08 -10.84
C GLN A 118 -13.03 2.09 -9.70
N VAL A 119 -11.94 2.25 -8.97
CA VAL A 119 -11.59 1.34 -7.87
C VAL A 119 -10.74 2.04 -6.81
N ALA A 120 -10.95 1.66 -5.55
CA ALA A 120 -9.98 1.87 -4.49
C ALA A 120 -9.58 0.50 -3.93
N VAL A 121 -8.29 0.25 -3.74
CA VAL A 121 -7.76 -0.99 -3.17
C VAL A 121 -6.87 -0.62 -1.99
N GLU A 122 -7.29 -0.98 -0.78
CA GLU A 122 -6.57 -0.79 0.47
C GLU A 122 -5.97 -2.12 0.91
N ASN A 123 -4.68 -2.12 1.23
CA ASN A 123 -3.93 -3.24 1.78
C ASN A 123 -3.21 -2.79 3.05
N GLY A 124 -3.93 -2.81 4.18
CA GLY A 124 -3.43 -2.26 5.43
C GLY A 124 -3.23 -0.74 5.39
N GLY A 125 -1.96 -0.30 5.41
CA GLY A 125 -1.60 1.12 5.42
C GLY A 125 -1.69 1.80 4.05
N ASP A 126 -1.83 1.01 2.99
CA ASP A 126 -1.44 1.36 1.64
C ASP A 126 -2.62 1.26 0.68
N ILE A 127 -2.89 2.35 -0.02
CA ILE A 127 -4.12 2.51 -0.81
C ILE A 127 -3.74 2.88 -2.24
N PHE A 128 -4.24 2.12 -3.21
CA PHE A 128 -4.32 2.55 -4.60
C PHE A 128 -5.69 3.16 -4.89
N LEU A 129 -5.72 4.37 -5.45
CA LEU A 129 -6.93 5.07 -5.85
C LEU A 129 -6.96 5.31 -7.35
N ALA A 130 -8.09 4.96 -7.96
CA ALA A 130 -8.44 5.30 -9.33
C ALA A 130 -9.94 5.57 -9.40
N LEU A 131 -10.36 6.73 -8.87
CA LEU A 131 -11.75 7.13 -8.77
C LEU A 131 -12.10 8.24 -9.77
N LYS A 132 -13.39 8.33 -10.13
CA LYS A 132 -13.90 9.37 -11.06
C LYS A 132 -14.26 10.69 -10.36
N ARG A 133 -13.83 10.88 -9.11
CA ARG A 133 -14.17 12.01 -8.23
C ARG A 133 -13.06 12.27 -7.22
N ASP A 134 -13.17 13.39 -6.52
CA ASP A 134 -12.36 13.67 -5.33
C ASP A 134 -12.63 12.64 -4.23
N ALA A 135 -11.58 12.15 -3.58
CA ALA A 135 -11.67 11.21 -2.48
C ALA A 135 -11.19 11.82 -1.17
N ARG A 136 -11.86 11.45 -0.07
CA ARG A 136 -11.35 11.70 1.28
C ARG A 136 -10.76 10.41 1.81
N VAL A 137 -9.48 10.48 2.16
CA VAL A 137 -8.73 9.36 2.74
C VAL A 137 -8.41 9.69 4.19
N ALA A 138 -9.05 8.98 5.11
CA ALA A 138 -8.78 9.12 6.53
C ALA A 138 -7.38 8.62 6.87
N LEU A 139 -6.64 9.40 7.64
CA LEU A 139 -5.32 9.03 8.15
C LEU A 139 -5.49 8.24 9.45
N PHE A 140 -4.77 7.13 9.55
CA PHE A 140 -4.73 6.33 10.76
C PHE A 140 -3.36 6.50 11.43
N ALA A 141 -3.38 7.02 12.66
CA ALA A 141 -2.18 7.36 13.43
C ALA A 141 -2.12 6.58 14.76
N GLY A 142 -2.60 5.33 14.74
CA GLY A 142 -2.68 4.45 15.91
C GLY A 142 -3.46 5.08 17.05
N ASP A 143 -2.86 5.12 18.25
CA ASP A 143 -3.46 5.68 19.47
C ASP A 143 -3.44 7.22 19.52
N SER A 144 -2.95 7.89 18.47
CA SER A 144 -2.93 9.35 18.41
C SER A 144 -4.35 9.91 18.51
N PRO A 145 -4.57 11.01 19.25
CA PRO A 145 -5.90 11.65 19.33
C PRO A 145 -6.42 12.14 17.98
N PHE A 146 -5.56 12.19 16.95
CA PHE A 146 -5.87 12.57 15.58
C PHE A 146 -6.19 11.41 14.64
N SER A 147 -6.04 10.16 15.09
CA SER A 147 -6.37 8.98 14.30
C SER A 147 -7.83 9.04 13.83
N GLU A 148 -8.05 8.86 12.53
CA GLU A 148 -9.35 8.94 11.83
C GLU A 148 -10.07 10.31 11.90
N LYS A 149 -9.47 11.31 12.55
CA LYS A 149 -10.01 12.68 12.63
C LYS A 149 -9.41 13.62 11.60
N VAL A 150 -8.33 13.21 10.94
CA VAL A 150 -7.68 13.94 9.86
C VAL A 150 -7.87 13.15 8.57
N SER A 151 -8.26 13.84 7.50
CA SER A 151 -8.41 13.25 6.17
C SER A 151 -7.66 14.07 5.13
N LEU A 152 -7.01 13.38 4.19
CA LEU A 152 -6.47 14.00 2.98
C LEU A 152 -7.57 14.07 1.92
N LEU A 153 -7.78 15.26 1.36
CA LEU A 153 -8.60 15.43 0.17
C LEU A 153 -7.72 15.22 -1.07
N ILE A 154 -7.98 14.14 -1.80
CA ILE A 154 -7.24 13.77 -3.00
C ILE A 154 -8.08 14.15 -4.20
N LYS A 155 -7.58 15.11 -4.97
CA LYS A 155 -8.25 15.58 -6.19
C LYS A 155 -8.25 14.47 -7.24
N ARG A 156 -9.38 14.32 -7.95
CA ARG A 156 -9.54 13.35 -9.04
C ARG A 156 -8.38 13.42 -10.05
N GLU A 157 -7.92 14.62 -10.37
CA GLU A 157 -6.85 14.85 -11.34
C GLU A 157 -5.47 14.33 -10.91
N LEU A 158 -5.29 13.99 -9.63
CA LEU A 158 -4.09 13.32 -9.13
C LEU A 158 -4.16 11.80 -9.30
N MET A 159 -5.32 11.24 -9.66
CA MET A 159 -5.54 9.81 -9.81
C MET A 159 -5.28 9.34 -11.25
N PRO A 160 -4.76 8.11 -11.46
CA PRO A 160 -4.49 7.10 -10.44
C PRO A 160 -3.26 7.43 -9.58
N CYS A 161 -3.35 7.14 -8.28
CA CYS A 161 -2.26 7.37 -7.33
C CYS A 161 -2.29 6.37 -6.16
N GLY A 162 -1.14 6.24 -5.51
CA GLY A 162 -0.94 5.57 -4.24
C GLY A 162 -0.89 6.53 -3.05
N ILE A 163 -1.45 6.10 -1.93
CA ILE A 163 -1.43 6.79 -0.65
C ILE A 163 -1.04 5.77 0.41
N CYS A 164 0.17 5.89 0.92
CA CYS A 164 0.78 4.90 1.79
C CYS A 164 1.15 5.52 3.11
N THR A 165 0.76 4.87 4.20
CA THR A 165 0.98 5.40 5.55
C THR A 165 1.79 4.44 6.39
N SER A 166 2.97 4.87 6.81
CA SER A 166 3.79 4.18 7.80
C SER A 166 3.47 4.72 9.20
N SER A 167 3.36 3.83 10.17
CA SER A 167 3.21 4.18 11.58
C SER A 167 4.22 3.42 12.43
N ALA A 168 4.81 4.07 13.43
CA ALA A 168 5.79 3.44 14.31
C ALA A 168 5.20 2.39 15.27
N LYS A 169 3.86 2.34 15.40
CA LYS A 169 3.18 1.55 16.45
C LYS A 169 2.33 0.39 15.93
N ILE A 170 1.96 0.35 14.65
CA ILE A 170 1.04 -0.66 14.13
C ILE A 170 1.58 -1.25 12.82
N GLY A 171 2.02 -2.51 12.90
CA GLY A 171 2.52 -3.33 11.78
C GLY A 171 3.62 -4.29 12.21
N HIS A 172 3.83 -5.39 11.47
CA HIS A 172 4.98 -6.30 11.66
C HIS A 172 6.30 -5.73 11.14
N SER A 173 6.28 -4.52 10.59
CA SER A 173 7.45 -3.81 10.07
C SER A 173 8.22 -3.16 11.22
N LEU A 174 9.50 -3.49 11.33
CA LEU A 174 10.44 -2.88 12.27
C LEU A 174 10.64 -1.39 11.91
N ASN A 175 9.88 -0.50 12.53
CA ASN A 175 10.01 0.95 12.36
C ASN A 175 10.82 1.54 13.53
N PHE A 176 11.86 2.33 13.22
CA PHE A 176 12.79 2.91 14.20
C PHE A 176 12.50 4.40 14.54
N GLY A 177 11.45 5.00 13.98
CA GLY A 177 11.08 6.41 14.17
C GLY A 177 10.04 6.69 15.26
N LYS A 178 9.79 7.97 15.54
CA LYS A 178 8.83 8.49 16.55
C LYS A 178 7.60 9.18 15.95
N ALA A 179 7.46 9.27 14.64
CA ALA A 179 6.29 9.88 14.00
C ALA A 179 5.02 9.04 14.26
N ASP A 180 3.92 9.69 14.64
CA ASP A 180 2.63 9.03 14.88
C ASP A 180 2.04 8.43 13.60
N ALA A 181 2.19 9.16 12.48
CA ALA A 181 1.93 8.68 11.13
C ALA A 181 2.74 9.50 10.13
N LEU A 182 3.22 8.84 9.08
CA LEU A 182 3.75 9.50 7.89
C LEU A 182 3.04 8.96 6.67
N THR A 183 2.47 9.85 5.86
CA THR A 183 1.74 9.50 4.66
C THR A 183 2.43 10.07 3.43
N VAL A 184 2.66 9.22 2.43
CA VAL A 184 3.20 9.59 1.12
C VAL A 184 2.12 9.44 0.07
N VAL A 185 1.97 10.45 -0.79
CA VAL A 185 1.14 10.39 -2.00
C VAL A 185 2.05 10.36 -3.21
N HIS A 186 1.92 9.36 -4.07
CA HIS A 186 2.75 9.20 -5.26
C HIS A 186 1.97 8.53 -6.40
N LYS A 187 2.36 8.76 -7.66
CA LYS A 187 1.70 8.13 -8.82
C LYS A 187 1.86 6.60 -8.86
N ASP A 188 2.95 6.10 -8.29
CA ASP A 188 3.29 4.69 -8.14
C ASP A 188 3.16 4.30 -6.66
N THR A 189 2.21 3.42 -6.32
CA THR A 189 1.86 3.06 -4.94
C THR A 189 2.98 2.26 -4.28
N ALA A 190 3.67 1.38 -5.01
CA ALA A 190 4.84 0.69 -4.48
C ALA A 190 5.94 1.67 -4.02
N THR A 191 6.12 2.77 -4.76
CA THR A 191 7.08 3.82 -4.39
C THR A 191 6.59 4.63 -3.18
N ALA A 192 5.30 4.94 -3.10
CA ALA A 192 4.72 5.57 -1.92
C ALA A 192 4.94 4.73 -0.65
N ASP A 193 4.73 3.41 -0.72
CA ASP A 193 4.92 2.45 0.39
C ASP A 193 6.37 2.40 0.85
N ALA A 194 7.30 2.25 -0.11
CA ALA A 194 8.73 2.24 0.18
C ALA A 194 9.20 3.56 0.82
N LEU A 195 8.76 4.71 0.29
CA LEU A 195 9.09 6.03 0.83
C LEU A 195 8.47 6.22 2.21
N ALA A 196 7.23 5.79 2.43
CA ALA A 196 6.59 5.87 3.74
C ALA A 196 7.37 5.07 4.78
N THR A 197 7.85 3.88 4.42
CA THR A 197 8.74 3.07 5.28
C THR A 197 10.09 3.76 5.52
N SER A 198 10.76 4.24 4.47
CA SER A 198 12.05 4.92 4.56
C SER A 198 11.99 6.15 5.47
N PHE A 199 11.03 7.02 5.21
CA PHE A 199 10.80 8.23 6.00
C PHE A 199 10.38 7.91 7.45
N GLY A 200 9.57 6.86 7.65
CA GLY A 200 9.22 6.34 8.97
C GLY A 200 10.44 5.89 9.78
N ASN A 201 11.49 5.39 9.13
CA ASN A 201 12.75 5.02 9.78
C ASN A 201 13.65 6.23 10.10
N ILE A 202 13.57 7.30 9.30
CA ILE A 202 14.39 8.50 9.45
C ILE A 202 13.86 9.43 10.55
N LEU A 203 12.54 9.62 10.67
CA LEU A 203 11.95 10.58 11.62
C LEU A 203 12.05 10.12 13.06
N LYS A 204 13.05 10.61 13.78
CA LYS A 204 13.19 10.43 15.23
C LYS A 204 12.90 11.73 15.98
N ASN A 205 13.09 12.89 15.35
CA ASN A 205 12.81 14.22 15.90
C ASN A 205 12.47 15.24 14.79
N PHE A 206 12.07 16.46 15.18
CA PHE A 206 11.68 17.53 14.24
C PHE A 206 12.80 17.97 13.28
N GLU A 207 14.07 17.84 13.66
CA GLU A 207 15.19 18.22 12.78
C GLU A 207 15.39 17.23 11.62
N ASP A 208 14.89 15.99 11.77
CA ASP A 208 14.99 14.96 10.73
C ASP A 208 14.12 15.28 9.49
N PHE A 209 13.16 16.20 9.58
CA PHE A 209 12.38 16.66 8.42
C PHE A 209 13.28 17.26 7.32
N LYS A 210 14.42 17.86 7.68
CA LYS A 210 15.40 18.41 6.73
C LYS A 210 16.10 17.33 5.90
N LYS A 211 15.99 16.06 6.28
CA LYS A 211 16.59 14.91 5.58
C LYS A 211 15.64 14.29 4.55
N MET A 212 14.43 14.85 4.42
CA MET A 212 13.36 14.34 3.55
C MET A 212 13.15 15.17 2.28
N SER A 213 13.96 16.22 2.08
CA SER A 213 13.93 17.14 0.94
C SER A 213 14.83 16.68 -0.20
#